data_AF-A0A6J4JRR0-F1
#
_entry.id   AF-A0A6J4JRR0-F1
#
_cell.length_a   1.000
_cell.length_b   1.000
_cell.length_c   1.000
_cell.angle_alpha   90.00
_cell.angle_beta   90.00
_cell.angle_gamma   90.00
#
_symmetry.space_group_name_H-M   'P 1'
#
loop_
_entity.id
_entity.type
_entity.pdbx_description
1 polymer ?
#
loop_
_entity_poly.entity_id
_entity_poly.type
_entity_poly.pdbx_seq_one_letter_code
_entity_poly.pdbx_strand_id
1 'polypeptide(L)'
;AADTGGPGGPGGGPGAPGTPSPAATARVRSLASVADRVEPDEDPDGARSSRADTVGRDVLLAEDGVDATLLDGLEHHGILRPDADGRFEPEDVLVARTAASLARLGVEPRLLRSARASADREVGLLTQLVTPVARSRGPEAARRAEELSAELAALSGRLHALLVGAGLRQGLRR
;
A
#
# COMPACT_ATOMS: atom_id res chain seq x y z
N ALA A 1 -86.23 -7.78 -4.37
CA ALA A 1 -84.94 -7.12 -4.60
C ALA A 1 -83.88 -8.18 -4.38
N ALA A 2 -83.27 -8.67 -5.47
CA ALA A 2 -81.86 -8.45 -5.78
C ALA A 2 -80.96 -9.25 -4.80
N ASP A 3 -80.02 -10.09 -5.21
CA ASP A 3 -79.18 -10.00 -6.40
C ASP A 3 -78.44 -11.34 -6.56
N THR A 4 -78.19 -11.66 -7.81
CA THR A 4 -77.39 -12.77 -8.32
C THR A 4 -75.90 -12.47 -8.16
N GLY A 5 -75.08 -13.44 -7.72
CA GLY A 5 -73.63 -13.30 -7.77
C GLY A 5 -72.91 -14.60 -7.46
N GLY A 6 -72.53 -15.35 -8.50
CA GLY A 6 -71.84 -16.63 -8.41
C GLY A 6 -70.39 -16.53 -7.89
N PRO A 7 -69.79 -17.66 -7.50
CA PRO A 7 -68.40 -17.69 -7.02
C PRO A 7 -67.43 -17.50 -8.20
N GLY A 8 -66.62 -16.45 -8.11
CA GLY A 8 -65.52 -16.16 -9.04
C GLY A 8 -64.45 -17.25 -9.01
N GLY A 9 -63.93 -17.55 -10.21
CA GLY A 9 -62.91 -18.56 -10.45
C GLY A 9 -61.53 -18.26 -9.84
N PRO A 10 -60.62 -19.23 -9.90
CA PRO A 10 -59.33 -19.19 -9.20
C PRO A 10 -58.37 -18.17 -9.83
N GLY A 11 -57.89 -17.24 -9.00
CA GLY A 11 -56.78 -16.36 -9.31
C GLY A 11 -55.47 -17.15 -9.39
N GLY A 12 -55.05 -17.47 -10.61
CA GLY A 12 -53.77 -18.09 -10.92
C GLY A 12 -52.97 -17.20 -11.87
N GLY A 13 -52.18 -16.29 -11.30
CA GLY A 13 -51.14 -15.57 -12.02
C GLY A 13 -49.92 -15.47 -11.12
N PRO A 14 -48.83 -16.22 -11.38
CA PRO A 14 -47.59 -16.01 -10.64
C PRO A 14 -46.99 -14.68 -11.13
N GLY A 15 -47.28 -13.61 -10.39
CA GLY A 15 -46.45 -12.41 -10.45
C GLY A 15 -45.05 -12.82 -10.00
N ALA A 16 -44.10 -12.83 -10.93
CA ALA A 16 -42.69 -12.98 -10.64
C ALA A 16 -42.15 -11.65 -10.10
N PRO A 17 -41.73 -11.53 -8.84
CA PRO A 17 -40.83 -10.47 -8.44
C PRO A 17 -39.40 -10.86 -8.84
N GLY A 18 -38.97 -10.26 -9.94
CA GLY A 18 -37.60 -9.92 -10.34
C GLY A 18 -36.48 -10.86 -9.91
N THR A 19 -35.88 -11.54 -10.88
CA THR A 19 -34.44 -11.82 -10.80
C THR A 19 -33.72 -10.53 -10.42
N PRO A 20 -32.90 -10.51 -9.36
CA PRO A 20 -32.02 -9.36 -9.15
C PRO A 20 -31.15 -9.21 -10.40
N SER A 21 -31.28 -8.03 -11.01
CA SER A 21 -30.44 -7.53 -12.08
C SER A 21 -28.96 -7.78 -11.78
N PRO A 22 -28.10 -8.10 -12.78
CA PRO A 22 -26.67 -8.38 -12.59
C PRO A 22 -25.82 -7.16 -12.18
N ALA A 23 -26.43 -6.13 -11.58
CA ALA A 23 -25.78 -4.94 -11.05
C ALA A 23 -25.15 -5.15 -9.64
N ALA A 24 -24.99 -6.40 -9.19
CA ALA A 24 -24.04 -6.74 -8.11
C ALA A 24 -22.59 -6.87 -8.63
N THR A 25 -22.30 -6.19 -9.75
CA THR A 25 -20.97 -5.83 -10.23
C THR A 25 -20.37 -4.70 -9.38
N ALA A 26 -20.41 -4.84 -8.05
CA ALA A 26 -19.62 -4.00 -7.15
C ALA A 26 -18.19 -4.54 -7.19
N ARG A 27 -17.47 -4.12 -8.24
CA ARG A 27 -16.05 -4.32 -8.50
C ARG A 27 -15.27 -4.51 -7.19
N VAL A 28 -14.88 -5.76 -6.92
CA VAL A 28 -13.62 -6.02 -6.21
C VAL A 28 -12.59 -5.19 -6.95
N ARG A 29 -12.17 -4.06 -6.36
CA ARG A 29 -11.07 -3.25 -6.90
C ARG A 29 -9.93 -4.23 -7.07
N SER A 30 -9.68 -4.61 -8.32
CA SER A 30 -8.72 -5.63 -8.67
C SER A 30 -7.43 -5.27 -7.97
N LEU A 31 -6.87 -6.17 -7.16
CA LEU A 31 -5.58 -5.96 -6.52
C LEU A 31 -4.46 -5.73 -7.57
N ALA A 32 -4.69 -6.09 -8.84
CA ALA A 32 -3.85 -5.67 -9.95
C ALA A 32 -3.81 -4.14 -10.12
N SER A 33 -4.90 -3.43 -9.81
CA SER A 33 -4.97 -1.96 -9.81
C SER A 33 -4.39 -1.33 -8.54
N VAL A 34 -4.01 -2.11 -7.52
CA VAL A 34 -3.18 -1.61 -6.41
C VAL A 34 -1.71 -1.77 -6.77
N ALA A 35 -1.35 -2.85 -7.46
CA ALA A 35 0.00 -3.05 -8.01
C ALA A 35 0.34 -2.03 -9.12
N ASP A 36 -0.66 -1.55 -9.87
CA ASP A 36 -0.52 -0.43 -10.83
C ASP A 36 -0.61 0.96 -10.16
N ARG A 37 -0.97 1.05 -8.87
CA ARG A 37 -1.05 2.32 -8.11
C ARG A 37 0.08 2.51 -7.11
N VAL A 38 1.14 1.71 -7.21
CA VAL A 38 2.44 2.21 -6.79
C VAL A 38 2.94 3.08 -7.94
N GLU A 39 2.23 4.18 -8.19
CA GLU A 39 2.86 5.28 -8.88
C GLU A 39 3.81 5.86 -7.84
N PRO A 40 5.13 5.88 -8.10
CA PRO A 40 6.00 6.72 -7.30
C PRO A 40 5.38 8.11 -7.36
N ASP A 41 5.07 8.71 -6.21
CA ASP A 41 4.89 10.15 -6.15
C ASP A 41 6.25 10.70 -6.62
N GLU A 42 6.33 11.10 -7.89
CA GLU A 42 7.54 11.65 -8.47
C GLU A 42 7.73 13.05 -7.90
N ASP A 43 8.32 13.14 -6.70
CA ASP A 43 9.13 14.30 -6.36
C ASP A 43 10.49 14.11 -7.08
N PRO A 44 10.85 14.99 -8.03
CA PRO A 44 11.95 14.78 -8.97
C PRO A 44 13.34 15.02 -8.36
N ASP A 45 13.48 14.99 -7.03
CA ASP A 45 14.73 15.30 -6.34
C ASP A 45 15.20 14.09 -5.50
N GLY A 46 15.55 13.00 -6.18
CA GLY A 46 16.25 11.84 -5.61
C GLY A 46 17.71 12.13 -5.20
N ALA A 47 18.11 13.41 -5.22
CA ALA A 47 19.41 13.86 -4.77
C ALA A 47 19.47 13.83 -3.24
N ARG A 48 20.42 13.04 -2.69
CA ARG A 48 20.84 13.02 -1.27
C ARG A 48 20.19 14.14 -0.42
N SER A 49 19.11 13.77 0.28
CA SER A 49 18.45 14.57 1.31
C SER A 49 19.51 15.32 2.11
N SER A 50 19.57 16.64 1.89
CA SER A 50 20.43 17.48 2.70
C SER A 50 19.79 17.50 4.10
N ARG A 51 20.57 17.74 5.15
CA ARG A 51 20.00 17.89 6.51
C ARG A 51 18.87 18.95 6.60
N ALA A 52 18.73 19.80 5.58
CA ALA A 52 17.65 20.78 5.45
C ALA A 52 16.31 20.17 5.03
N ASP A 53 16.28 18.93 4.53
CA ASP A 53 15.09 18.26 4.00
C ASP A 53 14.46 17.29 5.02
N THR A 54 15.14 16.97 6.12
CA THR A 54 14.56 16.15 7.19
C THR A 54 13.42 16.87 7.90
N VAL A 55 12.40 16.12 8.30
CA VAL A 55 11.18 16.64 8.93
C VAL A 55 11.15 16.35 10.43
N GLY A 56 10.43 17.19 11.18
CA GLY A 56 10.24 16.99 12.61
C GLY A 56 9.15 15.96 12.90
N ARG A 57 9.17 15.40 14.13
CA ARG A 57 8.14 14.46 14.61
C ARG A 57 6.73 15.05 14.53
N ASP A 58 6.60 16.35 14.73
CA ASP A 58 5.36 17.12 14.61
C ASP A 58 4.73 17.04 13.22
N VAL A 59 5.55 16.96 12.16
CA VAL A 59 5.08 16.78 10.79
C VAL A 59 4.41 15.42 10.62
N LEU A 60 5.00 14.35 11.17
CA LEU A 60 4.41 13.01 11.12
C LEU A 60 3.11 12.93 11.91
N LEU A 61 3.05 13.58 13.08
CA LEU A 61 1.85 13.62 13.93
C LEU A 61 0.71 14.48 13.34
N ALA A 62 1.01 15.32 12.35
CA ALA A 62 0.00 16.10 11.64
C ALA A 62 -0.74 15.28 10.57
N GLU A 63 -0.20 14.13 10.15
CA GLU A 63 -0.82 13.26 9.15
C GLU A 63 -2.07 12.54 9.69
N ASP A 64 -3.07 12.37 8.82
CA ASP A 64 -4.33 11.73 9.18
C ASP A 64 -4.15 10.29 9.70
N GLY A 65 -4.63 10.06 10.92
CA GLY A 65 -4.58 8.76 11.59
C GLY A 65 -3.21 8.40 12.18
N VAL A 66 -2.22 9.29 12.15
CA VAL A 66 -0.95 9.11 12.84
C VAL A 66 -1.04 9.72 14.23
N ASP A 67 -1.09 8.88 15.27
CA ASP A 67 -1.00 9.32 16.66
C ASP A 67 0.35 8.96 17.29
N ALA A 68 0.62 9.51 18.48
CA ALA A 68 1.88 9.29 19.18
C ALA A 68 2.12 7.81 19.52
N THR A 69 1.06 7.03 19.79
CA THR A 69 1.19 5.61 20.15
C THR A 69 1.60 4.78 18.93
N LEU A 70 1.02 5.07 17.77
CA LEU A 70 1.42 4.46 16.51
C LEU A 70 2.87 4.80 16.19
N LEU A 71 3.24 6.08 16.28
CA LEU A 71 4.58 6.54 15.95
C LEU A 71 5.64 5.91 16.87
N ASP A 72 5.39 5.88 18.18
CA ASP A 72 6.25 5.19 19.15
C ASP A 72 6.39 3.69 18.82
N GLY A 73 5.31 3.05 18.39
CA GLY A 73 5.33 1.67 17.95
C GLY A 73 6.15 1.45 16.67
N LEU A 74 6.09 2.38 15.71
CA LEU A 74 6.87 2.33 14.48
C LEU A 74 8.37 2.49 14.77
N GLU A 75 8.74 3.40 15.66
CA GLU A 75 10.12 3.60 16.12
C GLU A 75 10.62 2.38 16.90
N HIS A 76 9.85 1.92 17.90
CA HIS A 76 10.21 0.79 18.75
C HIS A 76 10.46 -0.50 17.96
N HIS A 77 9.70 -0.70 16.88
CA HIS A 77 9.86 -1.86 16.00
C HIS A 77 10.80 -1.63 14.81
N GLY A 78 11.44 -0.46 14.73
CA GLY A 78 12.44 -0.12 13.73
C GLY A 78 11.89 0.05 12.31
N ILE A 79 10.59 0.35 12.19
CA ILE A 79 9.95 0.64 10.91
C ILE A 79 10.39 2.03 10.44
N LEU A 80 10.29 3.00 11.34
CA LEU A 80 10.86 4.33 11.23
C LEU A 80 12.09 4.41 12.12
N ARG A 81 13.10 5.15 11.68
CA ARG A 81 14.34 5.36 12.44
C ARG A 81 14.74 6.82 12.31
N PRO A 82 14.43 7.67 13.30
CA PRO A 82 14.90 9.03 13.26
C PRO A 82 16.42 9.08 13.30
N ASP A 83 16.98 10.16 12.78
CA ASP A 83 18.40 10.46 12.86
C ASP A 83 18.83 10.80 14.31
N ALA A 84 20.13 11.13 14.48
CA ALA A 84 20.68 11.48 15.78
C ALA A 84 20.04 12.72 16.43
N ASP A 85 19.43 13.59 15.61
CA ASP A 85 18.77 14.83 16.03
C ASP A 85 17.25 14.62 16.25
N GLY A 86 16.76 13.37 16.14
CA GLY A 86 15.35 13.01 16.33
C GLY A 86 14.48 13.37 15.13
N ARG A 87 15.07 13.58 13.95
CA ARG A 87 14.38 13.99 12.71
C ARG A 87 14.19 12.79 11.77
N PHE A 88 13.20 12.90 10.90
CA PHE A 88 12.80 11.85 9.96
C PHE A 88 13.11 12.27 8.54
N GLU A 89 13.25 11.31 7.62
CA GLU A 89 13.34 11.63 6.20
C GLU A 89 11.94 11.99 5.65
N PRO A 90 11.84 12.77 4.56
CA PRO A 90 10.55 13.09 3.93
C PRO A 90 9.69 11.86 3.64
N GLU A 91 10.29 10.75 3.20
CA GLU A 91 9.55 9.53 2.86
C GLU A 91 8.94 8.84 4.09
N ASP A 92 9.45 9.10 5.30
CA ASP A 92 8.92 8.54 6.53
C ASP A 92 7.49 9.03 6.81
N VAL A 93 7.10 10.18 6.28
CA VAL A 93 5.72 10.70 6.32
C VAL A 93 4.77 9.75 5.56
N LEU A 94 5.18 9.30 4.38
CA LEU A 94 4.41 8.35 3.57
C LEU A 94 4.31 6.98 4.27
N VAL A 95 5.40 6.54 4.91
CA VAL A 95 5.43 5.31 5.69
C VAL A 95 4.49 5.40 6.89
N ALA A 96 4.51 6.51 7.64
CA ALA A 96 3.63 6.74 8.78
C ALA A 96 2.15 6.74 8.37
N ARG A 97 1.77 7.47 7.32
CA ARG A 97 0.40 7.50 6.79
C ARG A 97 -0.07 6.12 6.29
N THR A 98 0.83 5.36 5.67
CA THR A 98 0.54 3.99 5.25
C THR A 98 0.33 3.07 6.45
N ALA A 99 1.18 3.18 7.48
CA ALA A 99 1.03 2.43 8.72
C ALA A 99 -0.26 2.78 9.46
N ALA A 100 -0.68 4.06 9.48
CA ALA A 100 -1.97 4.47 10.03
C ALA A 100 -3.14 3.81 9.29
N SER A 101 -3.06 3.75 7.95
CA SER A 101 -4.06 3.06 7.13
C SER A 101 -4.13 1.56 7.43
N LEU A 102 -2.97 0.93 7.68
CA LEU A 102 -2.87 -0.47 8.08
C LEU A 102 -3.40 -0.71 9.51
N ALA A 103 -3.13 0.20 10.44
CA ALA A 103 -3.61 0.13 11.82
C ALA A 103 -5.14 0.19 11.90
N ARG A 104 -5.81 0.98 11.04
CA ARG A 104 -7.27 0.99 10.90
C ARG A 104 -7.86 -0.37 10.48
N LEU A 105 -7.06 -1.24 9.88
CA LEU A 105 -7.41 -2.61 9.50
C LEU A 105 -6.94 -3.65 10.54
N GLY A 106 -6.42 -3.22 11.69
CA GLY A 106 -5.91 -4.08 12.76
C GLY A 106 -4.46 -4.55 12.58
N VAL A 107 -3.72 -3.99 11.62
CA VAL A 107 -2.30 -4.34 11.41
C VAL A 107 -1.43 -3.42 12.27
N GLU A 108 -0.99 -3.93 13.41
CA GLU A 108 -0.13 -3.20 14.34
C GLU A 108 1.35 -3.17 13.88
N PRO A 109 2.15 -2.17 14.31
CA PRO A 109 3.58 -2.05 14.00
C PRO A 109 4.41 -3.31 14.22
N ARG A 110 4.08 -4.12 15.24
CA ARG A 110 4.76 -5.39 15.52
C ARG A 110 4.75 -6.37 14.34
N LEU A 111 3.68 -6.34 13.54
CA LEU A 111 3.49 -7.21 12.36
C LEU A 111 4.30 -6.71 11.16
N LEU A 112 4.55 -5.40 11.10
CA LEU A 112 5.35 -4.76 10.06
C LEU A 112 6.83 -5.10 10.15
N ARG A 113 7.32 -5.62 11.30
CA ARG A 113 8.72 -6.07 11.45
C ARG A 113 9.13 -7.10 10.41
N SER A 114 8.22 -8.00 10.04
CA SER A 114 8.49 -9.02 9.02
C SER A 114 8.68 -8.39 7.64
N ALA A 115 7.85 -7.40 7.30
CA ALA A 115 7.95 -6.62 6.07
C ALA A 115 9.24 -5.79 6.06
N ARG A 116 9.58 -5.09 7.15
CA ARG A 116 10.84 -4.36 7.32
C ARG A 116 12.05 -5.27 7.08
N ALA A 117 12.08 -6.44 7.72
CA ALA A 117 13.18 -7.38 7.55
C ALA A 117 13.27 -7.93 6.11
N SER A 118 12.14 -8.05 5.40
CA SER A 118 12.16 -8.40 3.96
C SER A 118 12.77 -7.28 3.13
N ALA A 119 12.34 -6.05 3.34
CA ALA A 119 12.87 -4.88 2.66
C ALA A 119 14.39 -4.73 2.88
N ASP A 120 14.87 -4.91 4.13
CA ASP A 120 16.32 -4.84 4.42
C ASP A 120 17.12 -5.91 3.66
N ARG A 121 16.57 -7.11 3.48
CA ARG A 121 17.20 -8.16 2.67
C ARG A 121 17.18 -7.82 1.19
N GLU A 122 16.08 -7.30 0.67
CA GLU A 122 15.95 -6.85 -0.72
C GLU A 122 16.95 -5.74 -1.01
N VAL A 123 17.05 -4.73 -0.15
CA VAL A 123 18.06 -3.66 -0.27
C VAL A 123 19.46 -4.24 -0.33
N GLY A 124 19.80 -5.19 0.54
CA GLY A 124 21.11 -5.85 0.54
C GLY A 124 21.42 -6.55 -0.79
N LEU A 125 20.44 -7.24 -1.37
CA LEU A 125 20.59 -7.94 -2.67
C LEU A 125 20.68 -6.94 -3.84
N LEU A 126 19.77 -5.98 -3.91
CA LEU A 126 19.69 -5.01 -5.01
C LEU A 126 20.90 -4.08 -5.02
N THR A 127 21.45 -3.73 -3.85
CA THR A 127 22.69 -2.95 -3.72
C THR A 127 23.86 -3.62 -4.43
N GLN A 128 23.92 -4.96 -4.48
CA GLN A 128 24.98 -5.68 -5.19
C GLN A 128 24.92 -5.47 -6.71
N LEU A 129 23.73 -5.19 -7.25
CA LEU A 129 23.52 -4.89 -8.68
C LEU A 129 23.85 -3.43 -9.01
N VAL A 130 23.52 -2.50 -8.12
CA VAL A 130 23.75 -1.07 -8.31
C VAL A 130 25.21 -0.67 -8.09
N THR A 131 25.88 -1.28 -7.11
CA THR A 131 27.25 -0.92 -6.69
C THR A 131 28.26 -0.87 -7.84
N PRO A 132 28.32 -1.84 -8.78
CA PRO A 132 29.23 -1.78 -9.91
C PRO A 132 28.95 -0.59 -10.86
N VAL A 133 27.68 -0.24 -11.06
CA VAL A 133 27.27 0.89 -11.90
C VAL A 133 27.72 2.20 -11.26
N ALA A 134 27.47 2.36 -9.97
CA ALA A 134 27.89 3.54 -9.20
C ALA A 134 29.40 3.75 -9.19
N ARG A 135 30.19 2.65 -9.22
CA ARG A 135 31.67 2.69 -9.24
C ARG A 135 32.27 2.82 -10.65
N SER A 136 31.45 2.77 -11.69
CA SER A 136 31.93 2.90 -13.07
C SER A 136 32.52 4.29 -13.33
N ARG A 137 33.49 4.41 -14.24
CA ARG A 137 34.10 5.69 -14.57
C ARG A 137 33.18 6.52 -15.47
N GLY A 138 33.21 7.83 -15.28
CA GLY A 138 32.52 8.79 -16.13
C GLY A 138 31.52 9.66 -15.35
N PRO A 139 31.18 10.84 -15.87
CA PRO A 139 30.31 11.79 -15.19
C PRO A 139 28.90 11.23 -14.93
N GLU A 140 28.44 10.32 -15.79
CA GLU A 140 27.08 9.74 -15.75
C GLU A 140 26.92 8.54 -14.80
N ALA A 141 27.98 8.11 -14.09
CA ALA A 141 27.93 6.90 -13.27
C ALA A 141 26.94 6.99 -12.11
N ALA A 142 26.89 8.16 -11.44
CA ALA A 142 25.97 8.39 -10.33
C ALA A 142 24.51 8.39 -10.81
N ARG A 143 24.21 9.17 -11.85
CA ARG A 143 22.88 9.26 -12.46
C ARG A 143 22.35 7.89 -12.90
N ARG A 144 23.18 7.09 -13.59
CA ARG A 144 22.79 5.72 -14.01
C ARG A 144 22.54 4.78 -12.83
N ALA A 145 23.28 4.94 -11.74
CA ALA A 145 23.07 4.12 -10.54
C ALA A 145 21.76 4.50 -9.84
N GLU A 146 21.43 5.79 -9.82
CA GLU A 146 20.17 6.31 -9.30
C GLU A 146 18.97 5.83 -10.13
N GLU A 147 19.03 5.95 -11.46
CA GLU A 147 18.02 5.43 -12.38
C GLU A 147 17.78 3.93 -12.17
N LEU A 148 18.86 3.15 -12.11
CA LEU A 148 18.77 1.71 -11.86
C LEU A 148 18.18 1.41 -10.48
N SER A 149 18.52 2.20 -9.46
CA SER A 149 17.97 2.03 -8.11
C SER A 149 16.46 2.26 -8.09
N ALA A 150 16.00 3.33 -8.75
CA ALA A 150 14.57 3.65 -8.87
C ALA A 150 13.81 2.55 -9.62
N GLU A 151 14.35 2.06 -10.75
CA GLU A 151 13.74 0.98 -11.52
C GLU A 151 13.64 -0.33 -10.71
N LEU A 152 14.72 -0.72 -10.02
CA LEU A 152 14.74 -1.92 -9.19
C LEU A 152 13.75 -1.82 -8.01
N ALA A 153 13.65 -0.64 -7.37
CA ALA A 153 12.71 -0.42 -6.29
C ALA A 153 11.25 -0.55 -6.76
N ALA A 154 10.91 0.09 -7.89
CA ALA A 154 9.57 0.03 -8.47
C ALA A 154 9.17 -1.41 -8.86
N LEU A 155 10.08 -2.14 -9.51
CA LEU A 155 9.85 -3.54 -9.89
C LEU A 155 9.72 -4.47 -8.68
N SER A 156 10.55 -4.28 -7.65
CA SER A 156 10.46 -5.09 -6.42
C SER A 156 9.14 -4.85 -5.70
N GLY A 157 8.72 -3.60 -5.55
CA GLY A 157 7.42 -3.24 -4.96
C GLY A 157 6.25 -3.87 -5.72
N ARG A 158 6.27 -3.78 -7.07
CA ARG A 158 5.24 -4.42 -7.92
C ARG A 158 5.22 -5.93 -7.76
N LEU A 159 6.39 -6.59 -7.77
CA LEU A 159 6.49 -8.04 -7.55
C LEU A 159 5.94 -8.43 -6.18
N HIS A 160 6.31 -7.70 -5.12
CA HIS A 160 5.83 -7.94 -3.76
C HIS A 160 4.31 -7.86 -3.68
N ALA A 161 3.70 -6.81 -4.23
CA ALA A 161 2.24 -6.64 -4.24
C ALA A 161 1.53 -7.80 -4.97
N LEU A 162 2.09 -8.26 -6.10
CA LEU A 162 1.55 -9.40 -6.85
C LEU A 162 1.64 -10.71 -6.05
N LEU A 163 2.76 -10.96 -5.38
CA LEU A 163 2.99 -12.14 -4.55
C LEU A 163 2.07 -12.16 -3.32
N VAL A 164 1.92 -11.04 -2.61
CA VAL A 164 0.98 -10.90 -1.48
C VAL A 164 -0.45 -11.17 -1.94
N GLY A 165 -0.87 -10.55 -3.05
CA GLY A 165 -2.19 -10.78 -3.61
C GLY A 165 -2.43 -12.23 -4.02
N ALA A 166 -1.43 -12.91 -4.57
CA ALA A 166 -1.49 -14.34 -4.89
C ALA A 166 -1.61 -15.21 -3.64
N GLY A 167 -0.81 -14.94 -2.60
CA GLY A 167 -0.85 -15.65 -1.32
C GLY A 167 -2.19 -15.53 -0.61
N LEU A 168 -2.77 -14.33 -0.55
CA LEU A 168 -4.10 -14.11 0.04
C LEU A 168 -5.19 -14.90 -0.69
N ARG A 169 -5.19 -14.90 -2.04
CA ARG A 169 -6.14 -15.70 -2.83
C ARG A 169 -6.00 -17.20 -2.57
N GLN A 170 -4.79 -17.69 -2.33
CA GLN A 170 -4.57 -19.11 -1.99
C GLN A 170 -5.03 -19.44 -0.58
N GLY A 171 -4.76 -18.56 0.39
CA GLY A 171 -5.18 -18.73 1.79
C GLY A 171 -6.70 -18.76 1.96
N LEU A 172 -7.42 -17.89 1.24
CA LEU A 172 -8.90 -17.83 1.28
C LEU A 172 -9.60 -19.00 0.57
N ARG A 173 -8.87 -19.82 -0.20
CA ARG A 173 -9.41 -21.01 -0.88
C ARG A 173 -9.31 -22.29 -0.04
N ARG A 174 -8.63 -22.22 1.12
CA ARG A 174 -8.50 -23.34 2.05
C ARG A 174 -9.57 -23.23 3.13
#